data_AF-A0A0L0UR35-F1
#
_entry.id   AF-A0A0L0UR35-F1
#
_cell.length_a   1.000
_cell.length_b   1.000
_cell.length_c   1.000
_cell.angle_alpha   90.00
_cell.angle_beta   90.00
_cell.angle_gamma   90.00
#
_symmetry.space_group_name_H-M   'P 1'
#
loop_
_entity.id
_entity.type
_entity.pdbx_description
1 polymer ?
#
loop_
_entity_poly.entity_id
_entity_poly.type
_entity_poly.pdbx_seq_one_letter_code
_entity_poly.pdbx_strand_id
1 'polypeptide(L)'
;MRDALNHQSHELMINWATQKTVHINALPAVLSQLSGTISHFALRACQCAYSAGRSTDCKDCTYELHWGMPCSHRMRQLDLQKEFLKPEDFHMQWHLPDVS
;
A
#
# COMPACT_ATOMS: atom_id res chain seq x y z
N MET A 1 23.22 -23.49 17.27
CA MET A 1 22.39 -23.31 16.05
C MET A 1 21.04 -22.69 16.36
N ARG A 2 20.29 -23.17 17.37
CA ARG A 2 18.98 -22.62 17.74
C ARG A 2 19.04 -21.13 18.14
N ASP A 3 20.09 -20.72 18.85
CA ASP A 3 20.26 -19.32 19.25
C ASP A 3 20.57 -18.39 18.07
N ALA A 4 21.29 -18.89 17.06
CA ALA A 4 21.56 -18.12 15.85
C ALA A 4 20.29 -17.90 15.01
N LEU A 5 19.43 -18.92 14.91
CA LEU A 5 18.11 -18.81 14.26
C LEU A 5 17.18 -17.85 15.01
N ASN A 6 17.14 -17.95 16.34
CA ASN A 6 16.34 -17.05 17.17
C ASN A 6 16.84 -15.60 17.06
N HIS A 7 18.15 -15.41 17.01
CA HIS A 7 18.76 -14.09 16.82
C HIS A 7 18.37 -13.48 15.47
N GLN A 8 18.49 -14.24 14.37
CA GLN A 8 18.05 -13.80 13.04
C GLN A 8 16.55 -13.49 13.02
N SER A 9 15.72 -14.34 13.64
CA SER A 9 14.29 -14.08 13.74
C SER A 9 13.99 -12.80 14.53
N HIS A 10 14.74 -12.54 15.60
CA HIS A 10 14.57 -11.35 16.42
C HIS A 10 15.02 -10.09 15.68
N GLU A 11 16.12 -10.13 14.94
CA GLU A 11 16.55 -9.03 14.08
C GLU A 11 15.54 -8.75 12.95
N LEU A 12 14.98 -9.77 12.33
CA LEU A 12 13.91 -9.62 11.34
C LEU A 12 12.65 -8.99 11.96
N MET A 13 12.27 -9.44 13.16
CA MET A 13 11.14 -8.88 13.89
C MET A 13 11.37 -7.42 14.31
N ILE A 14 12.58 -7.07 14.78
CA ILE A 14 12.96 -5.69 15.08
C ILE A 14 12.96 -4.86 13.81
N ASN A 15 13.54 -5.34 12.71
CA ASN A 15 13.55 -4.62 11.44
C ASN A 15 12.13 -4.39 10.93
N TRP A 16 11.25 -5.39 11.02
CA TRP A 16 9.83 -5.23 10.68
C TRP A 16 9.12 -4.26 11.61
N ALA A 17 9.36 -4.31 12.93
CA ALA A 17 8.79 -3.38 13.89
C ALA A 17 9.27 -1.94 13.67
N THR A 18 10.55 -1.76 13.35
CA THR A 18 11.17 -0.45 13.08
C THR A 18 10.66 0.11 11.74
N GLN A 19 10.43 -0.77 10.76
CA GLN A 19 9.82 -0.42 9.48
C GLN A 19 8.33 -0.06 9.64
N LYS A 20 7.60 -0.64 10.62
CA LYS A 20 6.24 -0.22 10.99
C LYS A 20 6.18 1.22 11.51
N THR A 21 7.28 1.75 12.06
CA THR A 21 7.36 3.13 12.59
C THR A 21 7.83 4.16 11.55
N VAL A 22 8.16 3.74 10.32
CA VAL A 22 8.39 4.68 9.23
C VAL A 22 7.03 5.17 8.77
N HIS A 23 6.56 6.26 9.38
CA HIS A 23 5.43 7.00 8.82
C HIS A 23 5.71 7.23 7.33
N ILE A 24 4.77 6.83 6.48
CA ILE A 24 4.85 7.13 5.06
C ILE A 24 4.69 8.65 4.94
N ASN A 25 5.81 9.35 4.97
CA ASN A 25 5.85 10.79 4.83
C ASN A 25 5.43 11.16 3.40
N ALA A 26 4.65 12.25 3.27
CA ALA A 26 4.14 12.76 2.00
C ALA A 26 3.30 11.75 1.18
N LEU A 27 2.30 11.15 1.82
CA LEU A 27 1.25 10.41 1.11
C LEU A 27 0.46 11.35 0.18
N PRO A 28 0.28 10.99 -1.10
CA PRO A 28 -0.68 11.66 -1.98
C PRO A 28 -2.05 11.76 -1.31
N ALA A 29 -2.77 12.86 -1.54
CA ALA A 29 -4.07 13.09 -0.93
C ALA A 29 -5.02 11.91 -1.17
N VAL A 30 -5.06 11.38 -2.39
CA VAL A 30 -5.87 10.21 -2.80
C VAL A 30 -5.64 8.95 -1.94
N LEU A 31 -4.49 8.80 -1.27
CA LEU A 31 -4.15 7.64 -0.42
C LEU A 31 -4.30 7.91 1.09
N SER A 32 -4.64 9.13 1.48
CA SER A 32 -4.62 9.56 2.89
C SER A 32 -5.56 8.77 3.82
N GLN A 33 -6.65 8.21 3.29
CA GLN A 33 -7.67 7.49 4.06
C GLN A 33 -7.36 5.99 4.25
N LEU A 34 -6.23 5.51 3.73
CA LEU A 34 -5.88 4.08 3.72
C LEU A 34 -4.92 3.69 4.84
N SER A 35 -4.40 4.66 5.58
CA SER A 35 -3.47 4.38 6.68
C SER A 35 -4.18 3.62 7.80
N GLY A 36 -3.69 2.43 8.15
CA GLY A 36 -4.25 1.61 9.23
C GLY A 36 -5.41 0.71 8.81
N THR A 37 -5.93 0.83 7.58
CA THR A 37 -6.96 -0.07 7.03
C THR A 37 -6.37 -1.11 6.08
N ILE A 38 -5.37 -0.73 5.30
CA ILE A 38 -4.61 -1.65 4.44
C ILE A 38 -3.16 -1.80 4.91
N SER A 39 -2.55 -2.90 4.48
CA SER A 39 -1.16 -3.22 4.76
C SER A 39 -0.23 -2.10 4.30
N HIS A 40 0.81 -1.84 5.09
CA HIS A 40 1.84 -0.86 4.75
C HIS A 40 2.50 -1.15 3.40
N PHE A 41 2.62 -2.44 3.04
CA PHE A 41 3.12 -2.85 1.73
C PHE A 41 2.24 -2.32 0.59
N ALA A 42 0.94 -2.56 0.65
CA ALA A 42 0.00 -2.10 -0.39
C ALA A 42 0.02 -0.57 -0.50
N LEU A 43 0.03 0.13 0.63
CA LEU A 43 0.08 1.59 0.66
C LEU A 43 1.35 2.15 0.01
N ARG A 44 2.52 1.54 0.27
CA ARG A 44 3.79 1.89 -0.37
C ARG A 44 3.80 1.55 -1.87
N ALA A 45 3.27 0.40 -2.25
CA ALA A 45 3.16 0.00 -3.65
C ALA A 45 2.32 1.01 -4.45
N CYS A 46 1.18 1.43 -3.92
CA CYS A 46 0.34 2.47 -4.51
C CYS A 46 1.06 3.83 -4.59
N GLN A 47 1.77 4.25 -3.54
CA GLN A 47 2.54 5.49 -3.56
C GLN A 47 3.61 5.48 -4.66
N CYS A 48 4.34 4.37 -4.80
CA CYS A 48 5.33 4.20 -5.87
C CYS A 48 4.68 4.22 -7.25
N ALA A 49 3.57 3.48 -7.44
CA ALA A 49 2.84 3.43 -8.71
C ALA A 49 2.28 4.81 -9.10
N TYR A 50 1.70 5.54 -8.16
CA TYR A 50 1.21 6.91 -8.38
C TYR A 50 2.33 7.87 -8.77
N SER A 51 3.50 7.76 -8.12
CA SER A 51 4.65 8.62 -8.39
C SER A 51 5.28 8.33 -9.75
N ALA A 52 5.31 7.07 -10.18
CA ALA A 52 5.82 6.66 -11.48
C ALA A 52 4.84 6.96 -12.62
N GLY A 53 3.54 6.84 -12.37
CA GLY A 53 2.48 7.03 -13.36
C GLY A 53 2.12 8.50 -13.58
N ARG A 54 2.08 8.92 -14.85
CA ARG A 54 1.68 10.27 -15.27
C ARG A 54 0.38 10.33 -16.06
N SER A 55 -0.09 9.18 -16.55
CA SER A 55 -1.29 9.10 -17.37
C SER A 55 -2.54 8.92 -16.52
N THR A 56 -3.66 9.49 -16.98
CA THR A 56 -5.01 9.21 -16.49
C THR A 56 -5.75 8.22 -17.39
N ASP A 57 -5.21 7.88 -18.55
CA ASP A 57 -5.86 6.99 -19.52
C ASP A 57 -5.67 5.54 -19.11
N CYS A 58 -6.76 4.93 -18.66
CA CYS A 58 -6.81 3.52 -18.26
C CYS A 58 -7.47 2.70 -19.39
N LYS A 59 -6.72 2.37 -20.45
CA LYS A 59 -7.17 1.46 -21.50
C LYS A 59 -6.52 0.09 -21.31
N ASP A 60 -7.32 -0.96 -21.24
CA ASP A 60 -6.89 -2.36 -21.10
C ASP A 60 -5.91 -2.61 -19.93
N CYS A 61 -6.05 -1.84 -18.83
CA CYS A 61 -5.17 -1.98 -17.68
C CYS A 61 -5.56 -3.22 -16.86
N THR A 62 -4.68 -4.23 -16.87
CA THR A 62 -4.87 -5.46 -16.09
C THR A 62 -4.21 -5.41 -14.71
N TYR A 63 -3.72 -4.24 -14.28
CA TYR A 63 -2.95 -4.08 -13.05
C TYR A 63 -3.73 -4.51 -11.81
N GLU A 64 -5.00 -4.09 -11.71
CA GLU A 64 -5.88 -4.45 -10.59
C GLU A 64 -6.11 -5.97 -10.52
N LEU A 65 -6.23 -6.64 -11.66
CA LEU A 65 -6.39 -8.10 -11.72
C LEU A 65 -5.13 -8.84 -11.25
N HIS A 66 -3.94 -8.33 -11.58
CA HIS A 66 -2.68 -8.99 -11.24
C HIS A 66 -2.25 -8.72 -9.80
N TRP A 67 -2.44 -7.49 -9.32
CA TRP A 67 -1.93 -7.04 -8.03
C TRP A 67 -3.01 -6.96 -6.96
N GLY A 68 -4.30 -6.97 -7.32
CA GLY A 68 -5.39 -6.78 -6.38
C GLY A 68 -5.41 -5.39 -5.75
N MET A 69 -4.84 -4.37 -6.40
CA MET A 69 -4.79 -3.00 -5.91
C MET A 69 -4.94 -1.99 -7.06
N PRO A 70 -5.44 -0.77 -6.80
CA PRO A 70 -5.73 0.23 -7.82
C PRO A 70 -4.50 0.62 -8.66
N CYS A 71 -4.72 0.81 -9.96
CA CYS A 71 -3.67 1.27 -10.87
C CYS A 71 -3.38 2.77 -10.72
N SER A 72 -2.21 3.20 -11.20
CA SER A 72 -1.82 4.62 -11.18
C SER A 72 -2.80 5.53 -11.94
N HIS A 73 -3.40 5.04 -13.03
CA HIS A 73 -4.38 5.80 -13.80
C HIS A 73 -5.61 6.14 -12.97
N ARG A 74 -6.16 5.14 -12.26
CA ARG A 74 -7.31 5.33 -11.37
C ARG A 74 -6.99 6.28 -10.22
N MET A 75 -5.81 6.14 -9.60
CA MET A 75 -5.37 7.07 -8.56
C MET A 75 -5.28 8.52 -9.07
N ARG A 76 -4.81 8.73 -10.31
CA ARG A 76 -4.75 10.07 -10.92
C ARG A 76 -6.14 10.63 -11.27
N GLN A 77 -7.05 9.79 -11.75
CA GLN A 77 -8.43 10.20 -12.02
C GLN A 77 -9.14 10.69 -10.74
N LEU A 78 -9.01 9.93 -9.65
CA LEU A 78 -9.58 10.31 -8.36
C LEU A 78 -8.94 11.59 -7.82
N ASP A 79 -7.62 11.74 -7.95
CA ASP A 79 -6.91 12.95 -7.53
C ASP A 79 -7.39 14.20 -8.29
N LEU A 80 -7.66 14.10 -9.60
CA LEU A 80 -8.28 15.17 -10.40
C LEU A 80 -9.71 15.51 -9.92
N GLN A 81 -10.45 14.50 -9.48
CA GLN A 81 -11.80 14.64 -8.94
C GLN A 81 -11.80 15.08 -7.46
N LYS A 82 -10.62 15.20 -6.83
CA LYS A 82 -10.44 15.42 -5.38
C LYS A 82 -11.12 14.35 -4.53
N GLU A 83 -11.15 13.13 -5.05
CA GLU A 83 -11.66 11.94 -4.37
C GLU A 83 -10.50 11.09 -3.82
N PHE A 84 -10.87 10.13 -2.97
CA PHE A 84 -9.95 9.27 -2.24
C PHE A 84 -10.20 7.82 -2.60
N LEU A 85 -9.13 7.01 -2.57
CA LEU A 85 -9.28 5.57 -2.59
C LEU A 85 -9.84 5.07 -1.26
N LYS A 86 -10.70 4.06 -1.36
CA LYS A 86 -11.30 3.41 -0.21
C LYS A 86 -10.71 2.03 0.00
N PRO A 87 -10.76 1.46 1.22
CA PRO A 87 -10.32 0.09 1.47
C PRO A 87 -11.00 -0.93 0.53
N GLU A 88 -12.26 -0.69 0.16
CA GLU A 88 -13.00 -1.56 -0.77
C GLU A 88 -12.40 -1.63 -2.19
N ASP A 89 -11.60 -0.65 -2.60
CA ASP A 89 -10.89 -0.69 -3.89
C ASP A 89 -9.70 -1.68 -3.88
N PHE A 90 -9.39 -2.29 -2.72
CA PHE A 90 -8.29 -3.23 -2.54
C PHE A 90 -8.81 -4.65 -2.31
N HIS A 91 -8.10 -5.63 -2.88
CA HIS A 91 -8.34 -7.04 -2.62
C HIS A 91 -8.10 -7.37 -1.14
N MET A 92 -8.91 -8.29 -0.58
CA MET A 92 -8.91 -8.66 0.84
C MET A 92 -7.53 -9.08 1.37
N GLN A 93 -6.64 -9.60 0.52
CA GLN A 93 -5.27 -9.95 0.90
C GLN A 93 -4.44 -8.76 1.43
N TRP A 94 -4.84 -7.54 1.09
CA TRP A 94 -4.16 -6.31 1.49
C TRP A 94 -4.76 -5.66 2.72
N HIS A 95 -5.93 -6.11 3.18
CA HIS A 95 -6.59 -5.55 4.35
C HIS A 95 -5.85 -6.00 5.60
N LEU A 96 -5.72 -5.09 6.57
CA LEU A 96 -5.22 -5.48 7.89
C LEU A 96 -6.34 -6.23 8.62
N PRO A 97 -6.03 -7.27 9.40
CA PRO A 97 -7.02 -7.93 10.23
C PRO A 97 -7.59 -6.92 11.23
N ASP A 98 -8.92 -6.92 11.40
CA ASP A 98 -9.57 -6.17 12.47
C ASP A 98 -9.04 -6.69 13.80
N VAL A 99 -8.23 -5.87 14.48
CA VAL A 99 -7.79 -6.14 15.84
C VAL A 99 -8.88 -5.56 16.74
N SER A 100 -9.93 -6.35 16.98
CA SER A 100 -10.93 -6.09 18.03
C SER A 100 -10.36 -6.33 19.42
#